data_AF-A0A835UE85-F1
#
_entry.id   AF-A0A835UE85-F1
#
_cell.length_a   1.000
_cell.length_b   1.000
_cell.length_c   1.000
_cell.angle_alpha   90.00
_cell.angle_beta   90.00
_cell.angle_gamma   90.00
#
_symmetry.space_group_name_H-M   'P 1'
#
loop_
_entity.id
_entity.type
_entity.pdbx_description
1 polymer ?
#
loop_
_entity_poly.entity_id
_entity_poly.type
_entity_poly.pdbx_seq_one_letter_code
_entity_poly.pdbx_strand_id
1 'polypeptide(L)'
;MSSPPLGKREIVHGGALGFPFSPTVCSIHRQRCLVRICSSRPLSSSSFRPRPTVIGRRSAHLALLLLHCFYAYPNFAVAGSIFDKYVKRKKLDPLETYVPAVLLTEEQFKDLEKYLDNEQPKFDVSRSLLRTGPAASLRINIRAVAQYAADYGKGKTASDAVDRCLRALEDLDSLLLHASRNDPSATVQSMKGKITIALESLDSLLQTVPSSVIDKGKAIADAYLIPDSSVEEDPDLRKLEAIL
;
A
#
# COMPACT_ATOMS: atom_id res chain seq x y z
N MET A 1 43.62 -47.88 25.05
CA MET A 1 43.68 -47.68 26.51
C MET A 1 43.40 -46.20 26.73
N SER A 2 42.32 -45.69 27.31
CA SER A 2 41.16 -46.26 28.00
C SER A 2 39.99 -45.28 27.82
N SER A 3 38.79 -45.80 27.63
CA SER A 3 37.54 -45.16 28.09
C SER A 3 37.15 -45.80 29.44
N PRO A 4 35.97 -45.50 30.02
CA PRO A 4 35.49 -44.32 30.75
C PRO A 4 35.19 -44.72 32.23
N PRO A 5 34.36 -43.99 33.04
CA PRO A 5 32.89 -44.22 33.04
C PRO A 5 32.06 -42.93 33.29
N LEU A 6 30.81 -42.76 32.83
CA LEU A 6 29.52 -43.45 33.05
C LEU A 6 28.81 -43.09 34.38
N GLY A 7 27.65 -42.44 34.27
CA GLY A 7 26.61 -42.25 35.30
C GLY A 7 25.61 -41.16 34.86
N LYS A 8 24.53 -41.44 34.13
CA LYS A 8 23.21 -42.04 34.50
C LYS A 8 22.52 -41.40 35.73
N ARG A 9 21.40 -40.70 35.47
CA ARG A 9 20.10 -40.96 36.14
C ARG A 9 18.92 -40.36 35.37
N GLU A 10 17.94 -41.24 35.15
CA GLU A 10 16.60 -41.07 34.59
C GLU A 10 15.57 -40.54 35.63
N ILE A 11 14.33 -40.36 35.13
CA ILE A 11 12.98 -40.43 35.77
C ILE A 11 12.25 -39.09 35.59
N VAL A 12 11.35 -38.90 34.61
CA VAL A 12 9.99 -39.46 34.33
C VAL A 12 8.88 -38.87 35.20
N HIS A 13 7.96 -38.13 34.56
CA HIS A 13 6.47 -38.17 34.62
C HIS A 13 5.97 -37.00 33.75
N GLY A 14 5.05 -37.11 32.78
CA GLY A 14 3.84 -37.92 32.69
C GLY A 14 2.64 -37.01 32.93
N GLY A 15 1.88 -36.64 31.89
CA GLY A 15 0.70 -35.78 32.07
C GLY A 15 0.03 -35.33 30.76
N ALA A 16 -0.61 -36.27 30.07
CA ALA A 16 -1.58 -35.98 29.03
C ALA A 16 -2.92 -35.60 29.66
N LEU A 17 -3.54 -34.51 29.22
CA LEU A 17 -4.98 -34.30 29.28
C LEU A 17 -5.43 -33.66 27.97
N GLY A 18 -6.28 -34.37 27.25
CA GLY A 18 -6.96 -33.89 26.06
C GLY A 18 -8.36 -33.37 26.37
N PHE A 19 -8.78 -32.43 25.51
CA PHE A 19 -10.15 -32.13 25.04
C PHE A 19 -11.19 -31.58 26.04
N PRO A 20 -12.29 -30.96 25.58
CA PRO A 20 -12.56 -30.28 24.29
C PRO A 20 -13.23 -28.89 24.49
N PHE A 21 -12.96 -27.90 23.63
CA PHE A 21 -13.97 -26.86 23.38
C PHE A 21 -13.99 -26.47 21.91
N SER A 22 -15.10 -26.82 21.28
CA SER A 22 -15.51 -26.48 19.91
C SER A 22 -16.21 -25.11 19.89
N PRO A 23 -16.49 -24.55 18.69
CA PRO A 23 -16.33 -23.13 18.40
C PRO A 23 -17.63 -22.32 18.54
N THR A 24 -17.48 -21.02 18.84
CA THR A 24 -18.57 -20.05 18.67
C THR A 24 -18.41 -19.35 17.33
N VAL A 25 -19.37 -19.64 16.45
CA VAL A 25 -19.59 -19.04 15.14
C VAL A 25 -20.24 -17.67 15.33
N CYS A 26 -19.61 -16.60 14.84
CA CYS A 26 -20.30 -15.35 14.51
C CYS A 26 -20.10 -15.04 13.03
N SER A 27 -21.15 -15.34 12.27
CA SER A 27 -21.33 -15.09 10.85
C SER A 27 -21.82 -13.65 10.65
N ILE A 28 -21.11 -12.85 9.85
CA ILE A 28 -21.66 -11.64 9.24
C ILE A 28 -21.34 -11.63 7.74
N HIS A 29 -22.33 -12.14 7.01
CA HIS A 29 -22.87 -11.67 5.73
C HIS A 29 -21.91 -11.13 4.66
N ARG A 30 -21.49 -12.06 3.79
CA ARG A 30 -20.87 -11.79 2.49
C ARG A 30 -21.97 -11.83 1.42
N GLN A 31 -22.44 -10.67 0.95
CA GLN A 31 -23.31 -10.62 -0.24
C GLN A 31 -22.46 -10.89 -1.49
N ARG A 32 -22.64 -12.08 -2.06
CA ARG A 32 -22.25 -12.39 -3.44
C ARG A 32 -23.51 -12.75 -4.22
N CYS A 33 -23.90 -11.86 -5.14
CA CYS A 33 -24.89 -12.15 -6.18
C CYS A 33 -24.43 -13.37 -6.98
N LEU A 34 -25.20 -14.46 -6.91
CA LEU A 34 -25.08 -15.60 -7.80
C LEU A 34 -25.82 -15.30 -9.10
N VAL A 35 -25.06 -15.08 -10.18
CA VAL A 35 -25.56 -15.18 -11.54
C VAL A 35 -25.67 -16.67 -11.88
N ARG A 36 -26.92 -17.11 -12.03
CA ARG A 36 -27.32 -18.47 -12.41
C ARG A 36 -27.02 -18.66 -13.90
N ILE A 37 -25.91 -19.31 -14.23
CA ILE A 37 -25.63 -19.78 -15.59
C ILE A 37 -25.95 -21.27 -15.63
N CYS A 38 -27.09 -21.62 -16.23
CA CYS A 38 -27.47 -22.99 -16.53
C CYS A 38 -26.56 -23.52 -17.65
N SER A 39 -25.84 -24.61 -17.35
CA SER A 39 -25.09 -25.39 -18.32
C SER A 39 -25.94 -26.55 -18.82
N SER A 40 -26.29 -26.56 -20.11
CA SER A 40 -26.80 -27.75 -20.81
C SER A 40 -25.94 -27.98 -22.04
N ARG A 41 -25.35 -29.19 -22.13
CA ARG A 41 -24.69 -29.67 -23.35
C ARG A 41 -25.72 -30.01 -24.44
N PRO A 42 -25.36 -29.91 -25.73
CA PRO A 42 -26.29 -30.14 -26.84
C PRO A 42 -26.28 -31.59 -27.32
N LEU A 43 -27.42 -32.05 -27.84
CA LEU A 43 -27.54 -33.20 -28.73
C LEU A 43 -28.42 -32.79 -29.93
N SER A 44 -27.84 -32.99 -31.11
CA SER A 44 -28.43 -33.39 -32.40
C SER A 44 -29.51 -32.54 -33.12
N SER A 45 -29.12 -32.12 -34.33
CA SER A 45 -29.87 -32.13 -35.62
C SER A 45 -31.24 -31.45 -35.74
N SER A 46 -31.32 -30.37 -36.53
CA SER A 46 -31.81 -30.44 -37.93
C SER A 46 -31.88 -29.05 -38.58
N SER A 47 -31.78 -29.10 -39.91
CA SER A 47 -31.65 -28.03 -40.90
C SER A 47 -32.79 -27.01 -40.90
N PHE A 48 -32.47 -25.70 -40.85
CA PHE A 48 -33.23 -24.64 -41.55
C PHE A 48 -32.28 -23.51 -41.97
N ARG A 49 -32.17 -23.31 -43.30
CA ARG A 49 -31.43 -22.20 -43.94
C ARG A 49 -32.11 -20.85 -43.68
N PRO A 50 -31.35 -19.77 -43.46
CA PRO A 50 -31.77 -18.42 -43.82
C PRO A 50 -30.93 -17.83 -44.97
N ARG A 51 -31.63 -17.12 -45.86
CA ARG A 51 -31.14 -16.37 -47.05
C ARG A 51 -29.95 -15.42 -46.76
N PRO A 52 -29.09 -15.16 -47.75
CA PRO A 52 -28.10 -14.09 -47.66
C PRO A 52 -28.77 -12.70 -47.78
N THR A 53 -28.58 -11.87 -46.76
CA THR A 53 -28.90 -10.45 -46.79
C THR A 53 -27.79 -9.68 -47.51
N VAL A 54 -28.16 -8.94 -48.56
CA VAL A 54 -27.27 -8.04 -49.30
C VAL A 54 -26.90 -6.85 -48.41
N ILE A 55 -25.64 -6.81 -47.97
CA ILE A 55 -25.08 -5.68 -47.22
C ILE A 55 -24.68 -4.59 -48.22
N GLY A 56 -25.35 -3.44 -48.14
CA GLY A 56 -25.06 -2.25 -48.96
C GLY A 56 -23.73 -1.61 -48.58
N ARG A 57 -22.88 -1.36 -49.57
CA ARG A 57 -21.51 -0.81 -49.46
C ARG A 57 -21.42 0.66 -49.01
N ARG A 58 -22.48 1.26 -48.46
CA ARG A 58 -22.55 2.70 -48.15
C ARG A 58 -22.39 3.06 -46.67
N SER A 59 -22.38 2.08 -45.77
CA SER A 59 -22.24 2.31 -44.32
C SER A 59 -20.80 2.34 -43.81
N ALA A 60 -19.82 1.90 -44.61
CA ALA A 60 -18.41 1.85 -44.21
C ALA A 60 -17.73 3.23 -44.19
N HIS A 61 -18.22 4.20 -44.98
CA HIS A 61 -17.59 5.52 -45.10
C HIS A 61 -17.90 6.46 -43.94
N LEU A 62 -19.07 6.35 -43.30
CA LEU A 62 -19.42 7.11 -42.10
C LEU A 62 -18.63 6.64 -40.87
N ALA A 63 -18.37 5.34 -40.76
CA ALA A 63 -17.56 4.77 -39.68
C ALA A 63 -16.09 5.22 -39.76
N LEU A 64 -15.52 5.32 -40.97
CA LEU A 64 -14.16 5.82 -41.16
C LEU A 64 -14.01 7.32 -40.85
N LEU A 65 -15.01 8.13 -41.19
CA LEU A 65 -15.02 9.58 -40.91
C LEU A 65 -15.09 9.86 -39.40
N LEU A 66 -15.91 9.10 -38.66
CA LEU A 66 -15.94 9.18 -37.20
C LEU A 66 -14.59 8.76 -36.59
N LEU A 67 -13.96 7.69 -37.09
CA LEU A 67 -12.66 7.24 -36.59
C LEU A 67 -11.53 8.27 -36.84
N HIS A 68 -11.57 9.02 -37.94
CA HIS A 68 -10.61 10.10 -38.21
C HIS A 68 -10.81 11.34 -37.32
N CYS A 69 -12.04 11.68 -36.95
CA CYS A 69 -12.29 12.79 -36.02
C CYS A 69 -11.78 12.51 -34.60
N PHE A 70 -11.80 11.24 -34.15
CA PHE A 70 -11.24 10.86 -32.84
C PHE A 70 -9.71 10.78 -32.82
N TYR A 71 -9.05 10.58 -33.98
CA TYR A 71 -7.59 10.47 -34.06
C TYR A 71 -6.88 11.82 -34.29
N ALA A 72 -7.61 12.84 -34.77
CA ALA A 72 -7.06 14.15 -35.12
C ALA A 72 -7.20 15.22 -34.02
N TYR A 73 -7.73 14.87 -32.84
CA TYR A 73 -7.77 15.79 -31.70
C TYR A 73 -6.50 15.63 -30.85
N PRO A 74 -5.57 16.60 -30.84
CA PRO A 74 -4.53 16.61 -29.82
C PRO A 74 -5.19 16.82 -28.45
N ASN A 75 -4.90 15.90 -27.52
CA ASN A 75 -5.36 15.97 -26.14
C ASN A 75 -4.74 17.16 -25.40
N PHE A 76 -5.32 18.35 -25.53
CA PHE A 76 -5.15 19.42 -24.56
C PHE A 76 -6.42 19.52 -23.71
N ALA A 77 -6.58 18.58 -22.78
CA ALA A 77 -7.63 18.61 -21.78
C ALA A 77 -7.21 19.53 -20.62
N VAL A 78 -7.28 20.84 -20.81
CA VAL A 78 -7.47 21.77 -19.67
C VAL A 78 -8.95 21.73 -19.33
N ALA A 79 -9.40 20.61 -18.77
CA ALA A 79 -10.78 20.41 -18.36
C ALA A 79 -10.95 20.93 -16.93
N GLY A 80 -11.33 22.20 -16.79
CA GLY A 80 -12.06 22.63 -15.60
C GLY A 80 -13.37 21.81 -15.55
N SER A 81 -13.55 21.00 -14.51
CA SER A 81 -14.75 20.16 -14.35
C SER A 81 -16.01 21.04 -14.38
N ILE A 82 -17.03 20.65 -15.14
CA ILE A 82 -18.31 21.39 -15.28
C ILE A 82 -19.01 21.53 -13.92
N PHE A 83 -18.68 20.65 -12.98
CA PHE A 83 -19.17 20.65 -11.60
C PHE A 83 -18.35 21.53 -10.65
N ASP A 84 -17.22 22.09 -11.09
CA ASP A 84 -16.34 22.90 -10.23
C ASP A 84 -17.04 24.15 -9.69
N LYS A 85 -18.04 24.66 -10.45
CA LYS A 85 -18.89 25.79 -10.04
C LYS A 85 -19.91 25.44 -8.95
N TYR A 86 -20.25 24.16 -8.79
CA TYR A 86 -21.35 23.71 -7.91
C TYR A 86 -20.89 22.76 -6.79
N VAL A 87 -19.71 22.17 -6.90
CA VAL A 87 -19.10 21.34 -5.86
C VAL A 87 -18.09 22.17 -5.10
N LYS A 88 -18.47 22.60 -3.89
CA LYS A 88 -17.54 23.24 -2.95
C LYS A 88 -16.48 22.21 -2.56
N ARG A 89 -15.31 22.26 -3.20
CA ARG A 89 -14.17 21.43 -2.80
C ARG A 89 -13.83 21.76 -1.36
N LYS A 90 -13.71 20.73 -0.51
CA LYS A 90 -13.07 20.91 0.79
C LYS A 90 -11.66 21.43 0.52
N LYS A 91 -11.32 22.57 1.12
CA LYS A 91 -9.96 23.09 1.06
C LYS A 91 -9.08 22.12 1.84
N LEU A 92 -7.94 21.76 1.25
CA LEU A 92 -6.91 21.01 1.97
C LEU A 92 -6.41 21.85 3.14
N ASP A 93 -5.91 21.17 4.18
CA ASP A 93 -5.14 21.83 5.25
C ASP A 93 -3.85 22.40 4.67
N PRO A 94 -3.20 23.40 5.30
CA PRO A 94 -1.95 23.95 4.82
C PRO A 94 -0.90 22.86 4.52
N LEU A 95 -0.04 23.11 3.53
CA LEU A 95 0.95 22.14 3.07
C LEU A 95 1.89 21.68 4.20
N GLU A 96 2.17 22.58 5.14
CA GLU A 96 2.94 22.35 6.37
C GLU A 96 2.40 21.20 7.22
N THR A 97 1.10 20.87 7.12
CA THR A 97 0.50 19.76 7.87
C THR A 97 0.90 18.39 7.32
N TYR A 98 1.12 18.28 6.00
CA TYR A 98 1.33 17.01 5.33
C TYR A 98 2.81 16.63 5.19
N VAL A 99 3.69 17.62 5.02
CA VAL A 99 5.13 17.40 4.79
C VAL A 99 5.82 16.65 5.94
N PRO A 100 5.61 16.98 7.22
CA PRO A 100 6.23 16.23 8.33
C PRO A 100 5.89 14.74 8.30
N ALA A 101 4.64 14.39 7.99
CA ALA A 101 4.21 13.00 7.93
C ALA A 101 4.89 12.24 6.78
N VAL A 102 5.16 12.90 5.65
CA VAL A 102 5.92 12.31 4.54
C VAL A 102 7.36 12.06 4.95
N LEU A 103 8.02 13.03 5.57
CA LEU A 103 9.41 12.92 6.06
C LEU A 103 9.56 11.81 7.11
N LEU A 104 8.63 11.73 8.08
CA LEU A 104 8.61 10.64 9.06
C LEU A 104 8.43 9.27 8.41
N THR A 105 7.72 9.20 7.30
CA THR A 105 7.55 7.93 6.57
C THR A 105 8.82 7.53 5.83
N GLU A 106 9.61 8.49 5.30
CA GLU A 106 10.92 8.20 4.71
C GLU A 106 11.86 7.56 5.74
N GLU A 107 11.93 8.11 6.95
CA GLU A 107 12.71 7.52 8.04
C GLU A 107 12.19 6.13 8.43
N GLN A 108 10.88 5.97 8.53
CA GLN A 108 10.26 4.66 8.78
C GLN A 108 10.64 3.61 7.71
N PHE A 109 10.75 4.00 6.45
CA PHE A 109 11.17 3.10 5.36
C PHE A 109 12.68 2.80 5.39
N LYS A 110 13.51 3.77 5.75
CA LYS A 110 14.95 3.54 5.98
C LYS A 110 15.18 2.56 7.14
N ASP A 111 14.40 2.68 8.20
CA ASP A 111 14.48 1.74 9.33
C ASP A 111 13.95 0.36 8.98
N LEU A 112 12.92 0.28 8.14
CA LEU A 112 12.46 -1.00 7.58
C LEU A 112 13.54 -1.66 6.72
N GLU A 113 14.25 -0.89 5.90
CA GLU A 113 15.36 -1.41 5.08
C GLU A 113 16.46 -2.02 5.96
N LYS A 114 16.89 -1.30 7.01
CA LYS A 114 17.84 -1.80 8.01
C LYS A 114 17.32 -3.05 8.73
N TYR A 115 16.03 -3.09 9.05
CA TYR A 115 15.43 -4.25 9.70
C TYR A 115 15.47 -5.51 8.81
N LEU A 116 15.40 -5.33 7.49
CA LEU A 116 15.55 -6.42 6.51
C LEU A 116 17.00 -6.90 6.35
N ASP A 117 18.01 -6.18 6.84
CA ASP A 117 19.41 -6.63 6.88
C ASP A 117 19.69 -7.69 7.94
N ASN A 118 18.78 -7.88 8.89
CA ASN A 118 18.93 -8.89 9.93
C ASN A 118 18.96 -10.31 9.35
N GLU A 119 19.70 -11.23 9.99
CA GLU A 119 19.84 -12.62 9.52
C GLU A 119 18.49 -13.37 9.40
N GLN A 120 17.53 -13.04 10.26
CA GLN A 120 16.17 -13.57 10.21
C GLN A 120 15.14 -12.44 10.40
N PRO A 121 14.77 -11.74 9.32
CA PRO A 121 13.77 -10.68 9.40
C PRO A 121 12.38 -11.29 9.59
N LYS A 122 11.63 -10.80 10.58
CA LYS A 122 10.22 -11.21 10.77
C LYS A 122 9.33 -10.42 9.83
N PHE A 123 8.95 -11.03 8.71
CA PHE A 123 8.22 -10.37 7.63
C PHE A 123 6.81 -9.90 8.03
N ASP A 124 6.16 -10.56 8.99
CA ASP A 124 4.89 -10.13 9.58
C ASP A 124 5.02 -8.77 10.30
N VAL A 125 6.12 -8.57 11.03
CA VAL A 125 6.44 -7.30 11.71
C VAL A 125 6.71 -6.21 10.67
N SER A 126 7.55 -6.49 9.67
CA SER A 126 7.80 -5.59 8.54
C SER A 126 6.51 -5.14 7.85
N ARG A 127 5.56 -6.05 7.68
CA ARG A 127 4.27 -5.79 7.05
C ARG A 127 3.33 -4.97 7.94
N SER A 128 3.44 -5.15 9.26
CA SER A 128 2.73 -4.34 10.26
C SER A 128 3.23 -2.89 10.25
N LEU A 129 4.54 -2.69 10.10
CA LEU A 129 5.14 -1.34 10.00
C LEU A 129 4.53 -0.56 8.84
N LEU A 130 4.31 -1.18 7.67
CA LEU A 130 3.66 -0.50 6.52
C LEU A 130 2.21 -0.09 6.78
N ARG A 131 1.55 -0.63 7.80
CA ARG A 131 0.14 -0.36 8.15
C ARG A 131 -0.03 0.48 9.40
N THR A 132 1.06 0.86 10.06
CA THR A 132 1.05 1.57 11.34
C THR A 132 1.97 2.78 11.28
N GLY A 133 1.82 3.67 12.26
CA GLY A 133 2.64 4.89 12.34
C GLY A 133 2.41 5.85 11.16
N PRO A 134 3.45 6.62 10.78
CA PRO A 134 3.40 7.57 9.66
C PRO A 134 2.92 6.93 8.33
N ALA A 135 3.43 5.74 8.00
CA ALA A 135 3.11 5.00 6.78
C ALA A 135 1.61 4.72 6.60
N ALA A 136 0.87 4.52 7.70
CA ALA A 136 -0.58 4.26 7.65
C ALA A 136 -1.38 5.40 6.99
N SER A 137 -0.91 6.63 7.17
CA SER A 137 -1.55 7.84 6.64
C SER A 137 -0.93 8.34 5.33
N LEU A 138 0.19 7.74 4.90
CA LEU A 138 1.02 8.19 3.79
C LEU A 138 0.21 8.52 2.53
N ARG A 139 -0.69 7.61 2.11
CA ARG A 139 -1.48 7.77 0.88
C ARG A 139 -2.28 9.07 0.84
N ILE A 140 -2.84 9.49 1.98
CA ILE A 140 -3.61 10.74 2.07
C ILE A 140 -2.64 11.93 2.01
N ASN A 141 -1.55 11.87 2.75
CA ASN A 141 -0.55 12.95 2.82
C ASN A 141 0.12 13.21 1.46
N ILE A 142 0.63 12.18 0.77
CA ILE A 142 1.31 12.36 -0.52
C ILE A 142 0.38 12.85 -1.63
N ARG A 143 -0.91 12.47 -1.57
CA ARG A 143 -1.92 12.98 -2.51
C ARG A 143 -2.24 14.45 -2.26
N ALA A 144 -2.29 14.87 -1.01
CA ALA A 144 -2.46 16.28 -0.67
C ALA A 144 -1.25 17.11 -1.14
N VAL A 145 -0.03 16.63 -0.91
CA VAL A 145 1.20 17.26 -1.42
C VAL A 145 1.19 17.35 -2.95
N ALA A 146 0.80 16.29 -3.64
CA ALA A 146 0.71 16.30 -5.10
C ALA A 146 -0.37 17.27 -5.63
N GLN A 147 -1.48 17.43 -4.92
CA GLN A 147 -2.50 18.41 -5.27
C GLN A 147 -1.96 19.84 -5.12
N TYR A 148 -1.24 20.14 -4.04
CA TYR A 148 -0.55 21.42 -3.90
C TYR A 148 0.45 21.64 -5.04
N ALA A 149 1.29 20.65 -5.35
CA ALA A 149 2.23 20.74 -6.45
C ALA A 149 1.55 20.99 -7.81
N ALA A 150 0.35 20.44 -8.03
CA ALA A 150 -0.45 20.69 -9.22
C ALA A 150 -0.90 22.15 -9.34
N ASP A 151 -1.30 22.78 -8.23
CA ASP A 151 -1.67 24.20 -8.20
C ASP A 151 -0.48 25.13 -8.56
N TYR A 152 0.76 24.66 -8.35
CA TYR A 152 2.00 25.35 -8.74
C TYR A 152 2.59 24.87 -10.08
N GLY A 153 1.82 24.15 -10.89
CA GLY A 153 2.24 23.73 -12.24
C GLY A 153 3.18 22.52 -12.30
N LYS A 154 3.46 21.86 -11.17
CA LYS A 154 4.28 20.63 -11.07
C LYS A 154 3.44 19.35 -10.94
N GLY A 155 2.17 19.41 -11.35
CA GLY A 155 1.19 18.35 -11.10
C GLY A 155 1.54 17.00 -11.70
N LYS A 156 2.05 16.96 -12.94
CA LYS A 156 2.41 15.71 -13.62
C LYS A 156 3.55 14.98 -12.90
N THR A 157 4.64 15.68 -12.60
CA THR A 157 5.78 15.11 -11.85
C THR A 157 5.33 14.60 -10.49
N ALA A 158 4.49 15.35 -9.78
CA ALA A 158 3.99 14.96 -8.48
C ALA A 158 3.05 13.74 -8.55
N SER A 159 2.13 13.69 -9.52
CA SER A 159 1.23 12.54 -9.69
C SER A 159 1.99 11.27 -10.08
N ASP A 160 2.95 11.39 -11.00
CA ASP A 160 3.79 10.26 -11.45
C ASP A 160 4.61 9.70 -10.29
N ALA A 161 5.17 10.57 -9.43
CA ALA A 161 5.88 10.19 -8.22
C ALA A 161 4.96 9.47 -7.21
N VAL A 162 3.75 9.98 -6.98
CA VAL A 162 2.76 9.34 -6.09
C VAL A 162 2.38 7.95 -6.61
N ASP A 163 2.08 7.81 -7.90
CA ASP A 163 1.68 6.54 -8.49
C ASP A 163 2.81 5.51 -8.43
N ARG A 164 4.06 5.93 -8.70
CA ARG A 164 5.24 5.08 -8.57
C ARG A 164 5.46 4.63 -7.12
N CYS A 165 5.32 5.54 -6.16
CA CYS A 165 5.44 5.24 -4.73
C CYS A 165 4.40 4.21 -4.28
N LEU A 166 3.11 4.47 -4.52
CA LEU A 166 2.03 3.57 -4.09
C LEU A 166 2.14 2.19 -4.73
N ARG A 167 2.51 2.12 -6.01
CA ARG A 167 2.73 0.85 -6.69
C ARG A 167 3.89 0.07 -6.08
N ALA A 168 4.99 0.74 -5.75
CA ALA A 168 6.13 0.10 -5.08
C ALA A 168 5.75 -0.45 -3.70
N LEU A 169 4.91 0.27 -2.95
CA LEU A 169 4.43 -0.18 -1.63
C LEU A 169 3.45 -1.35 -1.72
N GLU A 170 2.58 -1.39 -2.74
CA GLU A 170 1.70 -2.53 -3.00
C GLU A 170 2.50 -3.79 -3.38
N ASP A 171 3.53 -3.62 -4.22
CA ASP A 171 4.47 -4.69 -4.57
C ASP A 171 5.25 -5.17 -3.34
N LEU A 172 5.73 -4.25 -2.50
CA LEU A 172 6.44 -4.57 -1.25
C LEU A 172 5.54 -5.33 -0.27
N ASP A 173 4.29 -4.89 -0.05
CA ASP A 173 3.36 -5.59 0.84
C ASP A 173 3.09 -7.02 0.37
N SER A 174 2.97 -7.20 -0.94
CA SER A 174 2.81 -8.51 -1.57
C SER A 174 4.04 -9.38 -1.31
N LEU A 175 5.25 -8.86 -1.55
CA LEU A 175 6.50 -9.57 -1.29
C LEU A 175 6.64 -9.98 0.18
N LEU A 176 6.32 -9.08 1.11
CA LEU A 176 6.35 -9.37 2.55
C LEU A 176 5.35 -10.46 2.95
N LEU A 177 4.15 -10.46 2.36
CA LEU A 177 3.16 -11.52 2.57
C LEU A 177 3.63 -12.87 2.02
N HIS A 178 4.24 -12.89 0.83
CA HIS A 178 4.78 -14.10 0.23
C HIS A 178 5.94 -14.66 1.07
N ALA A 179 6.87 -13.80 1.49
CA ALA A 179 7.99 -14.19 2.34
C ALA A 179 7.54 -14.70 3.72
N SER A 180 6.53 -14.08 4.32
CA SER A 180 5.90 -14.57 5.56
C SER A 180 5.31 -15.98 5.43
N ARG A 181 4.98 -16.42 4.20
CA ARG A 181 4.48 -17.77 3.90
C ARG A 181 5.58 -18.73 3.44
N ASN A 182 6.85 -18.36 3.58
CA ASN A 182 8.03 -19.11 3.13
C ASN A 182 8.05 -19.38 1.62
N ASP A 183 7.52 -18.45 0.83
CA ASP A 183 7.59 -18.51 -0.64
C ASP A 183 9.00 -18.12 -1.13
N PRO A 184 9.72 -19.01 -1.85
CA PRO A 184 11.09 -18.74 -2.30
C PRO A 184 11.18 -17.66 -3.39
N SER A 185 10.06 -17.27 -4.01
CA SER A 185 10.04 -16.20 -5.01
C SER A 185 10.22 -14.80 -4.40
N ALA A 186 9.95 -14.65 -3.10
CA ALA A 186 10.07 -13.39 -2.38
C ALA A 186 11.44 -13.25 -1.72
N THR A 187 12.38 -12.61 -2.42
CA THR A 187 13.73 -12.37 -1.91
C THR A 187 13.83 -11.05 -1.13
N VAL A 188 14.69 -11.01 -0.12
CA VAL A 188 14.98 -9.75 0.61
C VAL A 188 15.48 -8.66 -0.34
N GLN A 189 16.24 -9.03 -1.37
CA GLN A 189 16.74 -8.10 -2.38
C GLN A 189 15.59 -7.44 -3.18
N SER A 190 14.55 -8.19 -3.54
CA SER A 190 13.41 -7.60 -4.26
C SER A 190 12.62 -6.66 -3.36
N MET A 191 12.47 -6.96 -2.06
CA MET A 191 11.85 -6.08 -1.08
C MET A 191 12.61 -4.76 -0.94
N LYS A 192 13.94 -4.82 -0.77
CA LYS A 192 14.80 -3.63 -0.70
C LYS A 192 14.69 -2.79 -1.96
N GLY A 193 14.71 -3.42 -3.13
CA GLY A 193 14.51 -2.71 -4.39
C GLY A 193 13.19 -1.94 -4.45
N LYS A 194 12.11 -2.48 -3.86
CA LYS A 194 10.83 -1.76 -3.75
C LYS A 194 10.88 -0.61 -2.74
N ILE A 195 11.59 -0.77 -1.62
CA ILE A 195 11.83 0.31 -0.66
C ILE A 195 12.61 1.45 -1.32
N THR A 196 13.70 1.16 -2.03
CA THR A 196 14.49 2.17 -2.77
C THR A 196 13.63 2.94 -3.76
N ILE A 197 12.79 2.24 -4.56
CA ILE A 197 11.88 2.90 -5.50
C ILE A 197 10.87 3.80 -4.76
N ALA A 198 10.36 3.36 -3.60
CA ALA A 198 9.44 4.17 -2.82
C ALA A 198 10.12 5.44 -2.29
N LEU A 199 11.34 5.33 -1.74
CA LEU A 199 12.14 6.45 -1.24
C LEU A 199 12.47 7.44 -2.37
N GLU A 200 12.97 6.97 -3.51
CA GLU A 200 13.25 7.82 -4.69
C GLU A 200 12.00 8.58 -5.17
N SER A 201 10.84 7.93 -5.07
CA SER A 201 9.56 8.54 -5.46
C SER A 201 9.11 9.61 -4.46
N LEU A 202 9.34 9.40 -3.16
CA LEU A 202 9.06 10.41 -2.13
C LEU A 202 9.99 11.62 -2.28
N ASP A 203 11.29 11.40 -2.49
CA ASP A 203 12.26 12.47 -2.78
C ASP A 203 11.82 13.30 -4.01
N SER A 204 11.42 12.62 -5.09
CA SER A 204 10.93 13.27 -6.31
C SER A 204 9.67 14.11 -6.05
N LEU A 205 8.78 13.66 -5.16
CA LEU A 205 7.61 14.40 -4.74
C LEU A 205 8.00 15.62 -3.90
N LEU A 206 8.91 15.48 -2.93
CA LEU A 206 9.34 16.59 -2.06
C LEU A 206 10.08 17.69 -2.83
N GLN A 207 10.78 17.37 -3.93
CA GLN A 207 11.37 18.36 -4.84
C GLN A 207 10.32 19.27 -5.52
N THR A 208 9.04 18.86 -5.54
CA THR A 208 7.97 19.71 -6.06
C THR A 208 7.57 20.82 -5.10
N VAL A 209 7.79 20.62 -3.80
CA VAL A 209 7.43 21.52 -2.71
C VAL A 209 8.47 22.64 -2.55
N PRO A 210 8.07 23.87 -2.15
CA PRO A 210 9.01 24.94 -1.84
C PRO A 210 9.94 24.58 -0.67
N SER A 211 11.23 24.93 -0.77
CA SER A 211 12.24 24.61 0.25
C SER A 211 11.88 25.16 1.64
N SER A 212 11.28 26.35 1.71
CA SER A 212 10.85 26.97 2.96
C SER A 212 9.84 26.13 3.76
N VAL A 213 9.02 25.32 3.07
CA VAL A 213 8.05 24.41 3.71
C VAL A 213 8.74 23.10 4.09
N ILE A 214 9.67 22.61 3.26
CA ILE A 214 10.50 21.44 3.58
C ILE A 214 11.32 21.69 4.85
N ASP A 215 11.96 22.85 4.99
CA ASP A 215 12.80 23.16 6.15
C ASP A 215 11.98 23.21 7.46
N LYS A 216 10.78 23.79 7.41
CA LYS A 216 9.83 23.75 8.53
C LYS A 216 9.36 22.32 8.82
N GLY A 217 9.05 21.57 7.77
CA GLY A 217 8.60 20.18 7.88
C GLY A 217 9.66 19.28 8.52
N LYS A 218 10.93 19.49 8.17
CA LYS A 218 12.08 18.82 8.78
C LYS A 218 12.21 19.15 10.25
N ALA A 219 12.17 20.43 10.62
CA ALA A 219 12.22 20.82 12.04
C ALA A 219 11.09 20.17 12.88
N ILE A 220 9.89 20.04 12.31
CA ILE A 220 8.78 19.35 12.97
C ILE A 220 9.05 17.84 13.04
N ALA A 221 9.44 17.20 11.94
CA ALA A 221 9.73 15.76 11.90
C ALA A 221 10.87 15.38 12.86
N ASP A 222 11.94 16.16 12.89
CA ASP A 222 13.09 15.97 13.79
C ASP A 222 12.66 16.02 15.26
N ALA A 223 11.72 16.91 15.61
CA ALA A 223 11.16 16.97 16.96
C ALA A 223 10.41 15.69 17.39
N TYR A 224 9.84 14.93 16.44
CA TYR A 224 9.24 13.62 16.72
C TYR A 224 10.27 12.48 16.82
N LEU A 225 11.45 12.65 16.23
CA LEU A 225 12.51 11.64 16.22
C LEU A 225 13.44 11.75 17.42
N ILE A 226 13.56 12.94 18.03
CA ILE A 226 14.30 13.10 19.28
C ILE A 226 13.54 12.32 20.36
N PRO A 227 14.11 11.23 20.90
CA PRO A 227 13.47 10.55 22.02
C PRO A 227 13.41 11.54 23.18
N ASP A 228 12.23 11.65 23.79
CA ASP A 228 11.94 12.49 24.95
C ASP A 228 12.89 12.16 26.13
N SER A 229 14.10 12.70 26.08
CA SER A 229 15.02 12.78 27.23
C SER A 229 14.65 13.93 28.16
N SER A 230 13.47 14.53 27.97
CA SER A 230 12.95 15.66 28.75
C SER A 230 11.52 15.48 29.25
N VAL A 231 10.96 14.26 29.15
CA VAL A 231 9.90 13.88 30.09
C VAL A 231 10.60 13.69 31.42
N GLU A 232 10.73 14.79 32.17
CA GLU A 232 10.75 14.75 33.63
C GLU A 232 9.60 13.83 34.02
N GLU A 233 9.93 12.57 34.33
CA GLU A 233 8.97 11.60 34.84
C GLU A 233 8.31 12.27 36.05
N ASP A 234 7.02 12.59 35.92
CA ASP A 234 6.23 13.16 36.99
C ASP A 234 6.49 12.30 38.25
N PRO A 235 7.03 12.87 39.34
CA PRO A 235 7.43 12.09 40.50
C PRO A 235 6.29 11.26 41.09
N ASP A 236 5.04 11.60 40.76
CA ASP A 236 3.86 10.83 41.13
C ASP A 236 3.67 9.54 40.30
N LEU A 237 4.13 9.48 39.03
CA LEU A 237 4.14 8.24 38.24
C LEU A 237 5.14 7.22 38.80
N ARG A 238 6.34 7.67 39.22
CA ARG A 238 7.33 6.81 39.89
C ARG A 238 6.82 6.23 41.21
N LYS A 239 6.06 7.01 41.98
CA LYS A 239 5.45 6.52 43.23
C LYS A 239 4.41 5.44 42.97
N LEU A 240 3.67 5.52 41.86
CA LEU A 240 2.65 4.52 41.51
C LEU A 240 3.26 3.22 41.01
N GLU A 241 4.36 3.27 40.25
CA GLU A 241 5.11 2.07 39.83
C GLU A 241 5.76 1.37 41.03
N ALA A 242 6.20 2.11 42.05
CA ALA A 242 6.76 1.55 43.28
C ALA A 242 5.74 0.86 44.21
N ILE A 243 4.43 0.96 43.92
CA ILE A 243 3.34 0.36 44.71
C ILE A 243 2.84 -0.97 44.10
N LEU A 244 3.16 -1.24 42.84
CA LEU A 244 2.85 -2.51 42.15
C LEU A 244 3.89 -3.59 42.43
#